data_AF-A0A1W6AJ52-F1
#
_entry.id   AF-A0A1W6AJ52-F1
#
_cell.length_a   1.000
_cell.length_b   1.000
_cell.length_c   1.000
_cell.angle_alpha   90.00
_cell.angle_beta   90.00
_cell.angle_gamma   90.00
#
_symmetry.space_group_name_H-M   'P 1'
#
loop_
_entity.id
_entity.type
_entity.pdbx_description
1 polymer ?
#
loop_
_entity_poly.entity_id
_entity_poly.type
_entity_poly.pdbx_seq_one_letter_code
_entity_poly.pdbx_strand_id
1 'polypeptide(L)'
;MKSGKTLFTLLFSLVLLCSFRIEKGEEKSEESKVMDTIMETVGDKDFLSASMNDTPGTVDLEIADNVNSNKIKKAINAQLKNQDIRPYTINVSQRNMDIVKKEHRWSEVYASIFHEVFTKSGYNGFGIQPVNFESNQPFTLAIHTTINNKDLGAKDFGKKIEKEINDLLKTKKVKKWIENDSYTVEIYNQDEQKIN
;
A
#
# COMPACT_ATOMS: atom_id res chain seq x y z
N MET A 1 -52.44 49.65 -56.29
CA MET A 1 -52.97 50.07 -54.97
C MET A 1 -52.66 48.97 -53.95
N LYS A 2 -51.99 49.35 -52.85
CA LYS A 2 -52.02 48.77 -51.48
C LYS A 2 -51.57 47.30 -51.29
N SER A 3 -50.37 47.09 -50.73
CA SER A 3 -50.06 46.76 -49.31
C SER A 3 -50.27 45.26 -49.02
N GLY A 4 -49.29 44.44 -48.63
CA GLY A 4 -48.20 44.63 -47.68
C GLY A 4 -48.45 43.71 -46.48
N LYS A 5 -47.48 42.83 -46.14
CA LYS A 5 -47.01 42.44 -44.78
C LYS A 5 -46.40 41.04 -44.73
N THR A 6 -45.27 41.00 -44.06
CA THR A 6 -44.35 39.94 -43.66
C THR A 6 -44.88 39.10 -42.48
N LEU A 7 -44.59 37.79 -42.42
CA LEU A 7 -44.32 36.98 -41.19
C LEU A 7 -43.98 35.52 -41.59
N PHE A 8 -42.74 35.01 -41.45
CA PHE A 8 -42.10 34.35 -40.29
C PHE A 8 -42.68 32.98 -39.87
N THR A 9 -41.92 31.88 -40.06
CA THR A 9 -41.73 30.63 -39.24
C THR A 9 -41.34 29.45 -40.16
N LEU A 10 -40.08 28.97 -40.22
CA LEU A 10 -39.24 28.19 -39.28
C LEU A 10 -39.36 26.65 -39.43
N LEU A 11 -38.19 26.05 -39.74
CA LEU A 11 -37.64 24.76 -39.28
C LEU A 11 -38.29 23.42 -39.70
N PHE A 12 -37.53 22.58 -40.40
CA PHE A 12 -36.83 21.42 -39.81
C PHE A 12 -36.07 20.65 -40.91
N SER A 13 -34.82 21.00 -41.16
CA SER A 13 -33.85 20.08 -41.76
C SER A 13 -32.91 19.64 -40.65
N LEU A 14 -33.29 18.55 -39.99
CA LEU A 14 -32.49 17.85 -38.99
C LEU A 14 -31.32 17.18 -39.72
N VAL A 15 -30.26 17.95 -40.01
CA VAL A 15 -28.96 17.36 -40.34
C VAL A 15 -28.40 16.84 -39.03
N LEU A 16 -28.53 15.54 -38.81
CA LEU A 16 -27.82 14.79 -37.78
C LEU A 16 -26.32 14.93 -38.09
N LEU A 17 -25.70 15.99 -37.57
CA LEU A 17 -24.27 16.00 -37.34
C LEU A 17 -24.04 14.96 -36.25
N CYS A 18 -23.68 13.75 -36.68
CA CYS A 18 -22.97 12.80 -35.83
C CYS A 18 -21.71 13.52 -35.35
N SER A 19 -21.79 14.18 -34.19
CA SER A 19 -20.61 14.53 -33.41
C SER A 19 -20.02 13.21 -32.97
N PHE A 20 -19.16 12.66 -33.83
CA PHE A 20 -18.12 11.72 -33.43
C PHE A 20 -17.32 12.47 -32.36
N ARG A 21 -17.75 12.34 -31.10
CA ARG A 21 -16.85 12.57 -29.99
C ARG A 21 -15.82 11.46 -30.15
N ILE A 22 -14.72 11.78 -30.83
CA ILE A 22 -13.46 11.12 -30.57
C ILE A 22 -13.33 11.26 -29.05
N GLU A 23 -13.46 10.15 -28.33
CA GLU A 23 -13.02 10.07 -26.94
C GLU A 23 -11.56 10.49 -26.96
N LYS A 24 -11.34 11.78 -26.67
CA LYS A 24 -10.03 12.33 -26.44
C LYS A 24 -9.58 11.59 -25.19
N GLY A 25 -8.76 10.55 -25.36
CA GLY A 25 -8.18 9.81 -24.24
C GLY A 25 -7.68 10.84 -23.23
N GLU A 26 -8.14 10.74 -21.99
CA GLU A 26 -7.87 11.73 -20.96
C GLU A 26 -6.38 12.03 -20.95
N GLU A 27 -6.02 13.29 -21.11
CA GLU A 27 -4.63 13.69 -21.04
C GLU A 27 -4.14 13.43 -19.61
N LYS A 28 -3.19 12.50 -19.46
CA LYS A 28 -2.62 12.15 -18.15
C LYS A 28 -2.13 13.42 -17.43
N SER A 29 -2.42 13.53 -16.14
CA SER A 29 -1.88 14.58 -15.28
C SER A 29 -0.35 14.54 -15.27
N GLU A 30 0.29 15.67 -14.95
CA GLU A 30 1.76 15.72 -14.76
C GLU A 30 2.20 14.68 -13.73
N GLU A 31 1.50 14.57 -12.61
CA GLU A 31 1.74 13.55 -11.58
C GLU A 31 1.70 12.12 -12.13
N SER A 32 0.70 11.79 -12.95
CA SER A 32 0.61 10.45 -13.56
C SER A 32 1.79 10.20 -14.51
N LYS A 33 2.16 11.19 -15.33
CA LYS A 33 3.33 11.08 -16.22
C LYS A 33 4.63 10.94 -15.44
N VAL A 34 4.76 11.64 -14.31
CA VAL A 34 5.91 11.55 -13.41
C VAL A 34 5.99 10.15 -12.79
N MET A 35 4.88 9.61 -12.30
CA MET A 35 4.85 8.26 -11.72
C MET A 35 5.16 7.18 -12.76
N ASP A 36 4.60 7.28 -13.97
CA ASP A 36 4.92 6.37 -15.08
C ASP A 36 6.43 6.40 -15.40
N THR A 37 7.01 7.60 -15.47
CA THR A 37 8.45 7.80 -15.73
C THR A 37 9.31 7.17 -14.64
N ILE A 38 8.91 7.31 -13.37
CA ILE A 38 9.61 6.69 -12.24
C ILE A 38 9.55 5.17 -12.35
N MET A 39 8.35 4.60 -12.53
CA MET A 39 8.17 3.15 -12.64
C MET A 39 8.95 2.57 -13.83
N GLU A 40 8.91 3.22 -15.00
CA GLU A 40 9.66 2.78 -16.18
C GLU A 40 11.18 2.87 -15.97
N THR A 41 11.67 3.94 -15.34
CA THR A 41 13.10 4.14 -15.12
C THR A 41 13.68 3.19 -14.07
N VAL A 42 12.94 2.94 -12.99
CA VAL A 42 13.38 2.08 -11.88
C VAL A 42 13.17 0.61 -12.22
N GLY A 43 12.03 0.27 -12.83
CA GLY A 43 11.59 -1.09 -13.11
C GLY A 43 10.93 -1.76 -11.90
N ASP A 44 9.91 -2.58 -12.18
CA ASP A 44 9.04 -3.23 -11.17
C ASP A 44 9.79 -3.99 -10.06
N LYS A 45 10.94 -4.58 -10.40
CA LYS A 45 11.72 -5.38 -9.45
C LYS A 45 12.36 -4.54 -8.36
N ASP A 46 12.80 -3.34 -8.72
CA ASP A 46 13.63 -2.49 -7.86
C ASP A 46 12.84 -1.30 -7.30
N PHE A 47 11.62 -1.06 -7.78
CA PHE A 47 10.68 -0.06 -7.28
C PHE A 47 9.95 -0.59 -6.03
N LEU A 48 9.95 0.19 -4.95
CA LEU A 48 9.27 -0.17 -3.70
C LEU A 48 8.08 0.74 -3.42
N SER A 49 8.32 2.04 -3.37
CA SER A 49 7.28 3.03 -3.13
C SER A 49 7.68 4.39 -3.69
N ALA A 50 6.71 5.23 -3.97
CA ALA A 50 6.95 6.64 -4.28
C ALA A 50 5.79 7.49 -3.76
N SER A 51 6.12 8.62 -3.13
CA SER A 51 5.15 9.65 -2.76
C SER A 51 5.55 10.99 -3.34
N MET A 52 4.57 11.77 -3.77
CA MET A 52 4.78 13.09 -4.36
C MET A 52 4.19 14.17 -3.46
N ASN A 53 4.90 15.29 -3.37
CA ASN A 53 4.40 16.53 -2.79
C ASN A 53 4.31 17.60 -3.89
N ASP A 54 3.15 18.25 -3.99
CA ASP A 54 2.83 19.13 -5.12
C ASP A 54 3.59 20.47 -5.05
N THR A 55 4.04 20.89 -3.86
CA THR A 55 4.77 22.15 -3.70
C THR A 55 5.85 22.08 -2.60
N PRO A 56 7.15 22.23 -2.94
CA PRO A 56 7.72 22.14 -4.28
C PRO A 56 7.65 20.69 -4.78
N GLY A 57 7.51 20.50 -6.11
CA GLY A 57 7.48 19.19 -6.78
C GLY A 57 8.63 18.27 -6.34
N THR A 58 8.33 17.42 -5.36
CA THR A 58 9.30 16.56 -4.68
C THR A 58 8.76 15.14 -4.72
N VAL A 59 9.64 14.18 -4.99
CA VAL A 59 9.36 12.76 -4.94
C VAL A 59 10.22 12.16 -3.85
N ASP A 60 9.58 11.49 -2.89
CA ASP A 60 10.26 10.56 -1.98
C ASP A 60 10.12 9.17 -2.59
N LEU A 61 11.22 8.63 -3.08
CA LEU A 61 11.30 7.38 -3.84
C LEU A 61 12.08 6.34 -3.03
N GLU A 62 11.48 5.18 -2.83
CA GLU A 62 12.10 4.04 -2.18
C GLU A 62 12.43 2.97 -3.22
N ILE A 63 13.69 2.51 -3.23
CA ILE A 63 14.18 1.52 -4.20
C ILE A 63 15.04 0.45 -3.53
N ALA A 64 15.35 -0.61 -4.27
CA ALA A 64 16.30 -1.62 -3.85
C ALA A 64 17.72 -1.05 -3.57
N ASP A 65 18.40 -1.62 -2.58
CA ASP A 65 19.73 -1.21 -2.12
C ASP A 65 20.88 -1.49 -3.10
N ASN A 66 20.67 -2.36 -4.06
CA ASN A 66 21.61 -2.63 -5.14
C ASN A 66 21.57 -1.59 -6.29
N VAL A 67 20.59 -0.69 -6.30
CA VAL A 67 20.42 0.30 -7.38
C VAL A 67 21.26 1.56 -7.14
N ASN A 68 21.82 2.14 -8.20
CA ASN A 68 22.54 3.40 -8.10
C ASN A 68 21.56 4.59 -8.08
N SER A 69 21.29 5.11 -6.88
CA SER A 69 20.35 6.23 -6.65
C SER A 69 20.67 7.46 -7.50
N ASN A 70 21.93 7.88 -7.59
CA ASN A 70 22.34 9.04 -8.38
C ASN A 70 22.08 8.85 -9.89
N LYS A 71 22.26 7.62 -10.40
CA LYS A 71 21.96 7.30 -11.80
C LYS A 71 20.47 7.38 -12.07
N ILE A 72 19.64 6.81 -11.19
CA ILE A 72 18.17 6.83 -11.29
C ILE A 72 17.64 8.26 -11.26
N LYS A 73 18.07 9.08 -10.30
CA LYS A 73 17.65 10.50 -10.20
C LYS A 73 17.90 11.28 -11.50
N LYS A 74 19.08 11.07 -12.10
CA LYS A 74 19.44 11.71 -13.38
C LYS A 74 18.62 11.18 -14.54
N ALA A 75 18.40 9.88 -14.61
CA ALA A 75 17.62 9.24 -15.67
C ALA A 75 16.15 9.69 -15.65
N ILE A 76 15.51 9.69 -14.47
CA ILE A 76 14.13 10.17 -14.31
C ILE A 76 14.01 11.62 -14.80
N ASN A 77 14.84 12.54 -14.29
CA ASN A 77 14.77 13.95 -14.68
C ASN A 77 15.12 14.18 -16.16
N ALA A 78 15.97 13.35 -16.77
CA ALA A 78 16.22 13.41 -18.20
C ALA A 78 14.98 12.99 -19.01
N GLN A 79 14.28 11.93 -18.59
CA GLN A 79 13.04 11.50 -19.23
C GLN A 79 11.88 12.49 -19.05
N LEU A 80 11.72 13.06 -17.85
CA LEU A 80 10.72 14.11 -17.59
C LEU A 80 10.94 15.32 -18.51
N LYS A 81 12.21 15.74 -18.67
CA LYS A 81 12.56 16.84 -19.57
C LYS A 81 12.18 16.54 -21.03
N ASN A 82 12.33 15.29 -21.49
CA ASN A 82 11.93 14.89 -22.85
C ASN A 82 10.40 14.91 -23.05
N GLN A 83 9.62 14.99 -21.96
CA GLN A 83 8.17 15.11 -21.96
C GLN A 83 7.70 16.54 -21.68
N ASP A 84 8.61 17.53 -21.74
CA ASP A 84 8.38 18.93 -21.38
C ASP A 84 7.89 19.13 -19.93
N ILE A 85 8.18 18.16 -19.05
CA ILE A 85 7.90 18.24 -17.61
C ILE A 85 9.12 18.82 -16.90
N ARG A 86 8.88 19.77 -15.99
CA ARG A 86 9.93 20.37 -15.16
C ARG A 86 10.64 19.31 -14.31
N PRO A 87 11.92 19.50 -13.97
CA PRO A 87 12.61 18.56 -13.10
C PRO A 87 11.99 18.54 -11.69
N TYR A 88 11.97 17.35 -11.09
CA TYR A 88 11.55 17.13 -9.71
C TYR A 88 12.77 16.96 -8.80
N THR A 89 12.61 17.38 -7.55
CA THR A 89 13.53 17.01 -6.47
C THR A 89 13.24 15.56 -6.09
N ILE A 90 14.17 14.65 -6.38
CA ILE A 90 13.99 13.23 -6.09
C ILE A 90 14.86 12.86 -4.87
N ASN A 91 14.21 12.64 -3.74
CA ASN A 91 14.80 12.04 -2.56
C ASN A 91 14.74 10.52 -2.74
N VAL A 92 15.85 9.83 -2.48
CA VAL A 92 15.90 8.38 -2.65
C VAL A 92 16.33 7.76 -1.33
N SER A 93 15.50 6.88 -0.80
CA SER A 93 15.83 5.92 0.24
C SER A 93 16.04 4.55 -0.41
N GLN A 94 16.87 3.73 0.23
CA GLN A 94 17.21 2.40 -0.28
C GLN A 94 16.93 1.36 0.78
N ARG A 95 16.42 0.21 0.37
CA ARG A 95 16.12 -0.90 1.28
C ARG A 95 16.62 -2.24 0.79
N ASN A 96 16.97 -3.07 1.75
CA ASN A 96 17.37 -4.45 1.52
C ASN A 96 16.16 -5.27 1.07
N MET A 97 16.24 -5.83 -0.13
CA MET A 97 15.14 -6.57 -0.74
C MET A 97 14.80 -7.87 -0.02
N ASP A 98 15.73 -8.47 0.72
CA ASP A 98 15.43 -9.67 1.50
C ASP A 98 14.61 -9.32 2.75
N ILE A 99 14.80 -8.13 3.32
CA ILE A 99 13.92 -7.59 4.37
C ILE A 99 12.53 -7.30 3.79
N VAL A 100 12.44 -6.63 2.64
CA VAL A 100 11.15 -6.31 1.99
C VAL A 100 10.36 -7.58 1.66
N LYS A 101 11.00 -8.62 1.13
CA LYS A 101 10.34 -9.92 0.88
C LYS A 101 9.82 -10.54 2.17
N LYS A 102 10.60 -10.47 3.25
CA LYS A 102 10.18 -10.97 4.58
C LYS A 102 8.98 -10.19 5.10
N GLU A 103 8.99 -8.86 5.00
CA GLU A 103 7.84 -8.01 5.34
C GLU A 103 6.59 -8.39 4.56
N HIS A 104 6.70 -8.59 3.25
CA HIS A 104 5.57 -9.02 2.43
C HIS A 104 5.05 -10.40 2.88
N ARG A 105 5.93 -11.38 3.13
CA ARG A 105 5.52 -12.68 3.64
C ARG A 105 4.78 -12.55 4.99
N TRP A 106 5.28 -11.73 5.89
CA TRP A 106 4.67 -11.52 7.21
C TRP A 106 3.37 -10.72 7.16
N SER A 107 3.20 -9.83 6.18
CA SER A 107 1.90 -9.18 5.91
C SER A 107 0.78 -10.21 5.67
N GLU A 108 1.06 -11.28 4.93
CA GLU A 108 0.10 -12.38 4.70
C GLU A 108 -0.20 -13.17 5.99
N VAL A 109 0.80 -13.34 6.85
CA VAL A 109 0.63 -13.96 8.18
C VAL A 109 -0.28 -13.07 9.05
N TYR A 110 -0.03 -11.77 9.10
CA TYR A 110 -0.84 -10.82 9.87
C TYR A 110 -2.28 -10.75 9.38
N ALA A 111 -2.49 -10.67 8.07
CA ALA A 111 -3.82 -10.70 7.46
C ALA A 111 -4.58 -11.99 7.83
N SER A 112 -3.86 -13.12 7.87
CA SER A 112 -4.46 -14.40 8.26
C SER A 112 -4.81 -14.47 9.74
N ILE A 113 -3.97 -13.95 10.64
CA ILE A 113 -4.32 -13.85 12.07
C ILE A 113 -5.56 -12.97 12.25
N PHE A 114 -5.59 -11.81 11.58
CA PHE A 114 -6.71 -10.88 11.67
C PHE A 114 -8.02 -11.51 11.20
N HIS A 115 -7.99 -12.23 10.08
CA HIS A 115 -9.19 -12.87 9.55
C HIS A 115 -9.58 -14.14 10.31
N GLU A 116 -8.65 -15.08 10.46
CA GLU A 116 -8.92 -16.44 10.94
C GLU A 116 -9.04 -16.52 12.47
N VAL A 117 -8.39 -15.62 13.20
CA VAL A 117 -8.44 -15.60 14.67
C VAL A 117 -9.28 -14.42 15.13
N PHE A 118 -8.90 -13.19 14.82
CA PHE A 118 -9.55 -12.03 15.44
C PHE A 118 -11.00 -11.88 14.98
N THR A 119 -11.25 -11.89 13.68
CA THR A 119 -12.59 -11.69 13.11
C THR A 119 -13.50 -12.89 13.40
N LYS A 120 -13.03 -14.11 13.15
CA LYS A 120 -13.87 -15.33 13.33
C LYS A 120 -14.17 -15.64 14.80
N SER A 121 -13.25 -15.38 15.72
CA SER A 121 -13.48 -15.57 17.16
C SER A 121 -14.13 -14.36 17.84
N GLY A 122 -14.36 -13.25 17.11
CA GLY A 122 -15.00 -12.05 17.64
C GLY A 122 -14.12 -11.23 18.60
N TYR A 123 -12.79 -11.29 18.47
CA TYR A 123 -11.84 -10.54 19.28
C TYR A 123 -11.71 -9.10 18.80
N ASN A 124 -12.68 -8.27 19.17
CA ASN A 124 -12.75 -6.87 18.79
C ASN A 124 -11.64 -6.05 19.49
N GLY A 125 -11.01 -5.14 18.73
CA GLY A 125 -9.99 -4.23 19.27
C GLY A 125 -8.61 -4.85 19.50
N PHE A 126 -8.39 -6.09 19.07
CA PHE A 126 -7.07 -6.71 19.14
C PHE A 126 -6.17 -6.17 18.02
N GLY A 127 -4.89 -6.03 18.32
CA GLY A 127 -3.87 -5.52 17.41
C GLY A 127 -2.63 -6.41 17.39
N ILE A 128 -1.90 -6.35 16.29
CA ILE A 128 -0.57 -6.96 16.17
C ILE A 128 0.44 -5.83 16.19
N GLN A 129 1.44 -5.92 17.07
CA GLN A 129 2.53 -4.95 17.09
C GLN A 129 3.36 -5.10 15.81
N PRO A 130 3.65 -4.00 15.07
CA PRO A 130 4.54 -4.05 13.93
C PRO A 130 5.93 -4.55 14.35
N VAL A 131 6.49 -5.47 13.55
CA VAL A 131 7.83 -6.01 13.78
C VAL A 131 8.83 -5.26 12.89
N ASN A 132 9.94 -4.82 13.46
CA ASN A 132 11.11 -4.39 12.68
C ASN A 132 11.97 -5.62 12.33
N PHE A 133 12.06 -5.93 11.04
CA PHE A 133 12.80 -7.09 10.52
C PHE A 133 14.27 -6.81 10.20
N GLU A 134 14.80 -5.64 10.55
CA GLU A 134 16.23 -5.29 10.35
C GLU A 134 17.20 -6.15 11.16
N SER A 135 16.71 -6.92 12.13
CA SER A 135 17.50 -7.88 12.91
C SER A 135 17.28 -9.32 12.43
N ASN A 136 18.37 -10.08 12.32
CA ASN A 136 18.35 -11.53 12.07
C ASN A 136 18.00 -12.36 13.33
N GLN A 137 17.67 -11.72 14.45
CA GLN A 137 17.30 -12.41 15.67
C GLN A 137 15.85 -12.91 15.62
N PRO A 138 15.50 -13.93 16.42
CA PRO A 138 14.11 -14.24 16.69
C PRO A 138 13.37 -12.97 17.14
N PHE A 139 12.17 -12.76 16.63
CA PHE A 139 11.36 -11.60 16.99
C PHE A 139 10.08 -12.00 17.71
N THR A 140 9.49 -11.07 18.44
CA THR A 140 8.22 -11.29 19.12
C THR A 140 7.06 -10.94 18.19
N LEU A 141 6.20 -11.92 17.91
CA LEU A 141 4.85 -11.69 17.40
C LEU A 141 3.97 -11.27 18.57
N ALA A 142 3.96 -9.96 18.84
CA ALA A 142 3.21 -9.39 19.97
C ALA A 142 1.77 -9.08 19.56
N ILE A 143 0.84 -9.58 20.36
CA ILE A 143 -0.61 -9.41 20.18
C ILE A 143 -1.13 -8.58 21.36
N HIS A 144 -1.63 -7.39 21.06
CA HIS A 144 -2.25 -6.51 22.05
C HIS A 144 -3.74 -6.76 22.07
N THR A 145 -4.28 -6.91 23.27
CA THR A 145 -5.69 -7.24 23.50
C THR A 145 -6.37 -6.14 24.31
N THR A 146 -7.70 -6.14 24.31
CA THR A 146 -8.51 -5.27 25.17
C THR A 146 -8.82 -5.90 26.53
N ILE A 147 -8.13 -6.98 26.89
CA ILE A 147 -8.37 -7.73 28.14
C ILE A 147 -7.88 -6.87 29.31
N ASN A 148 -8.65 -6.79 30.39
CA ASN A 148 -8.19 -6.15 31.61
C ASN A 148 -7.40 -7.14 32.46
N ASN A 149 -6.23 -6.75 32.97
CA ASN A 149 -5.43 -7.65 33.82
C ASN A 149 -6.16 -8.11 35.09
N LYS A 150 -7.14 -7.32 35.56
CA LYS A 150 -7.91 -7.59 36.76
C LYS A 150 -9.02 -8.62 36.53
N ASP A 151 -9.31 -8.98 35.29
CA ASP A 151 -10.33 -9.97 34.97
C ASP A 151 -9.90 -11.34 35.49
N LEU A 152 -10.77 -11.96 36.28
CA LEU A 152 -10.58 -13.33 36.74
C LEU A 152 -10.54 -14.25 35.52
N GLY A 153 -9.34 -14.74 35.17
CA GLY A 153 -9.10 -15.59 34.00
C GLY A 153 -8.32 -14.94 32.86
N ALA A 154 -7.81 -13.70 33.00
CA ALA A 154 -7.01 -13.03 31.98
C ALA A 154 -5.85 -13.90 31.45
N LYS A 155 -5.16 -14.64 32.34
CA LYS A 155 -4.07 -15.54 31.95
C LYS A 155 -4.53 -16.76 31.14
N ASP A 156 -5.64 -17.36 31.54
CA ASP A 156 -6.19 -18.52 30.81
C ASP A 156 -6.71 -18.10 29.44
N PHE A 157 -7.28 -16.90 29.34
CA PHE A 157 -7.70 -16.33 28.07
C PHE A 157 -6.49 -15.98 27.17
N GLY A 158 -5.42 -15.43 27.74
CA GLY A 158 -4.14 -15.22 27.04
C GLY A 158 -3.58 -16.53 26.43
N LYS A 159 -3.54 -17.61 27.21
CA LYS A 159 -3.12 -18.94 26.73
C LYS A 159 -4.04 -19.50 25.64
N LYS A 160 -5.35 -19.26 25.73
CA LYS A 160 -6.31 -19.65 24.69
C LYS A 160 -5.98 -18.95 23.37
N ILE A 161 -5.76 -17.63 23.40
CA ILE A 161 -5.41 -16.83 22.22
C ILE A 161 -4.07 -17.30 21.62
N GLU A 162 -3.05 -17.49 22.46
CA GLU A 162 -1.76 -18.04 22.02
C GLU A 162 -1.95 -19.38 21.30
N LYS A 163 -2.77 -20.28 21.86
CA LYS A 163 -3.04 -21.58 21.24
C LYS A 163 -3.72 -21.43 19.87
N GLU A 164 -4.75 -20.61 19.76
CA GLU A 164 -5.47 -20.38 18.50
C GLU A 164 -4.55 -19.82 17.41
N ILE A 165 -3.70 -18.85 17.77
CA ILE A 165 -2.69 -18.30 16.87
C ILE A 165 -1.69 -19.40 16.47
N ASN A 166 -1.10 -20.11 17.45
CA ASN A 166 -0.14 -21.16 17.16
C ASN A 166 -0.70 -22.28 16.28
N ASP A 167 -1.98 -22.63 16.44
CA ASP A 167 -2.66 -23.61 15.59
C ASP A 167 -2.80 -23.10 14.15
N LEU A 168 -3.16 -21.83 13.96
CA LEU A 168 -3.18 -21.17 12.64
C LEU A 168 -1.78 -21.15 12.00
N LEU A 169 -0.75 -20.71 12.75
CA LEU A 169 0.62 -20.61 12.25
C LEU A 169 1.19 -21.97 11.83
N LYS A 170 0.66 -23.08 12.37
CA LYS A 170 1.04 -24.43 12.00
C LYS A 170 0.37 -24.95 10.72
N THR A 171 -0.64 -24.26 10.19
CA THR A 171 -1.32 -24.68 8.96
C THR A 171 -0.38 -24.67 7.76
N LYS A 172 -0.61 -25.56 6.79
CA LYS A 172 0.22 -25.65 5.57
C LYS A 172 0.28 -24.33 4.79
N LYS A 173 -0.79 -23.54 4.81
CA LYS A 173 -0.86 -22.25 4.11
C LYS A 173 0.08 -21.24 4.79
N VAL A 174 -0.09 -21.03 6.10
CA VAL A 174 0.65 -20.01 6.84
C VAL A 174 2.13 -20.37 7.00
N LYS A 175 2.45 -21.65 7.21
CA LYS A 175 3.85 -22.13 7.26
C LYS A 175 4.66 -21.78 6.01
N LYS A 176 4.03 -21.75 4.82
CA LYS A 176 4.72 -21.37 3.58
C LYS A 176 5.18 -19.91 3.59
N TRP A 177 4.45 -19.03 4.26
CA TRP A 177 4.85 -17.64 4.40
C TRP A 177 5.85 -17.44 5.53
N ILE A 178 5.78 -18.20 6.61
CA ILE A 178 6.75 -18.10 7.72
C ILE A 178 8.14 -18.60 7.29
N GLU A 179 8.19 -19.63 6.44
CA GLU A 179 9.42 -20.31 6.04
C GLU A 179 10.20 -20.81 7.28
N ASN A 180 11.42 -20.33 7.48
CA ASN A 180 12.30 -20.69 8.59
C ASN A 180 12.50 -19.53 9.58
N ASP A 181 11.65 -18.49 9.50
CA ASP A 181 11.76 -17.35 10.42
C ASP A 181 11.49 -17.79 11.87
N SER A 182 12.39 -17.40 12.77
CA SER A 182 12.25 -17.67 14.20
C SER A 182 11.45 -16.58 14.89
N TYR A 183 10.48 -16.97 15.71
CA TYR A 183 9.62 -16.05 16.45
C TYR A 183 9.07 -16.67 17.73
N THR A 184 8.57 -15.82 18.62
CA THR A 184 7.74 -16.20 19.78
C THR A 184 6.40 -15.49 19.72
N VAL A 185 5.34 -16.09 20.27
CA VAL A 185 4.02 -15.45 20.37
C VAL A 185 3.84 -14.93 21.78
N GLU A 186 3.58 -13.64 21.93
CA GLU A 186 3.33 -13.00 23.22
C GLU A 186 2.01 -12.25 23.19
N ILE A 187 1.17 -12.49 24.20
CA ILE A 187 -0.15 -11.89 24.33
C ILE A 187 -0.08 -10.87 25.47
N TYR A 188 -0.44 -9.63 25.16
CA TYR A 188 -0.45 -8.51 26.09
C TYR A 188 -1.89 -8.06 26.37
N ASN A 189 -2.15 -7.72 27.63
CA ASN A 189 -3.39 -7.06 28.02
C ASN A 189 -3.38 -5.56 27.64
N GLN A 190 -4.46 -4.85 27.97
CA GLN A 190 -4.59 -3.42 27.68
C GLN A 190 -3.55 -2.54 28.40
N ASP A 191 -2.94 -3.05 29.48
CA ASP A 191 -1.94 -2.36 30.31
C ASP A 191 -0.50 -2.77 29.88
N GLU A 192 -0.35 -3.36 28.69
CA GLU A 192 0.93 -3.84 28.12
C GLU A 192 1.64 -4.91 28.95
N GLN A 193 0.92 -5.64 29.79
CA GLN A 193 1.48 -6.74 30.57
C GLN A 193 1.22 -8.07 29.86
N LYS A 194 2.26 -8.90 29.78
CA LYS A 194 2.17 -10.25 29.22
C LYS A 194 1.23 -11.11 30.05
N ILE A 195 0.29 -11.78 29.38
CA ILE A 195 -0.73 -12.62 30.03
C ILE A 195 -0.66 -14.11 29.66
N ASN A 196 0.27 -14.54 28.79
CA ASN A 196 0.51 -15.97 28.50
C ASN A 196 1.81 -16.50 29.11
#